data_AF-A0A9Q5CFP1-F1
#
_entry.id   AF-A0A9Q5CFP1-F1
#
_cell.length_a   1.000
_cell.length_b   1.000
_cell.length_c   1.000
_cell.angle_alpha   90.00
_cell.angle_beta   90.00
_cell.angle_gamma   90.00
#
_symmetry.space_group_name_H-M   'P 1'
#
loop_
_entity.id
_entity.type
_entity.pdbx_description
1 polymer ?
#
loop_
_entity_poly.entity_id
_entity_poly.type
_entity_poly.pdbx_seq_one_letter_code
_entity_poly.pdbx_strand_id
1 'polypeptide(L)'
;MKEGKLDFEDLRNIILNNKTIKRKEVKIRNDVGEDCSIIDFGEYEGIFSTDPITGASENVGKLAVHINCNDIASAGGEPIGILVTILAPTSSTLQEINEIMKEINEEAAKINVEIIGGHTEVTSAVNKMVISVTVIGKNLKGKSVKTAGAQLGDDIIVTKTLGLEGTYILINDHKARIEKILSKEEIEFGSNLINKLSVLREGKIGGEFGVNSMHDITEGGLLGGLFEVAMASNKGFKIFKEKIPMLDITKKVCEEFKIDPLRLISSGSMLITTKNGTGLIKLLNESGIEASIIGKICESGALLIDDNIEIEVEAPKRDELFNIQ
;
A
#
# COMPACT_ATOMS: atom_id res chain seq x y z
N MET A 1 -11.79 4.44 20.51
CA MET A 1 -10.69 4.42 19.54
C MET A 1 -10.98 5.46 18.48
N LYS A 2 -9.95 6.03 17.85
CA LYS A 2 -10.14 6.95 16.72
C LYS A 2 -10.11 6.15 15.41
N GLU A 3 -10.60 6.72 14.31
CA GLU A 3 -10.57 6.09 12.96
C GLU A 3 -9.13 5.88 12.46
N GLY A 4 -8.95 4.87 11.60
CA GLY A 4 -7.68 4.37 11.05
C GLY A 4 -7.24 3.00 11.61
N LYS A 5 -6.11 2.46 11.10
CA LYS A 5 -5.42 1.29 11.67
C LYS A 5 -5.17 1.43 13.17
N LEU A 6 -5.15 0.29 13.87
CA LEU A 6 -4.72 0.22 15.27
C LEU A 6 -3.25 0.60 15.40
N ASP A 7 -2.87 1.12 16.58
CA ASP A 7 -1.48 1.38 16.88
C ASP A 7 -0.64 0.09 16.79
N PHE A 8 0.58 0.23 16.31
CA PHE A 8 1.44 -0.89 15.96
C PHE A 8 1.73 -1.79 17.17
N GLU A 9 2.03 -1.20 18.34
CA GLU A 9 2.33 -1.95 19.56
C GLU A 9 1.12 -2.73 20.07
N ASP A 10 -0.05 -2.10 20.09
CA ASP A 10 -1.30 -2.73 20.49
C ASP A 10 -1.64 -3.91 19.56
N LEU A 11 -1.58 -3.69 18.25
CA LEU A 11 -1.84 -4.71 17.24
C LEU A 11 -0.88 -5.90 17.41
N ARG A 12 0.41 -5.62 17.60
CA ARG A 12 1.43 -6.65 17.83
C ARG A 12 1.15 -7.49 19.04
N ASN A 13 0.84 -6.86 20.16
CA ASN A 13 0.55 -7.56 21.41
C ASN A 13 -0.70 -8.44 21.28
N ILE A 14 -1.77 -7.91 20.68
CA ILE A 14 -3.02 -8.67 20.46
C ILE A 14 -2.75 -9.89 19.56
N ILE A 15 -2.07 -9.68 18.44
CA ILE A 15 -1.76 -10.73 17.47
C ILE A 15 -0.87 -11.81 18.11
N LEU A 16 0.20 -11.45 18.82
CA LEU A 16 1.13 -12.41 19.43
C LEU A 16 0.46 -13.23 20.53
N ASN A 17 -0.42 -12.63 21.33
CA ASN A 17 -1.13 -13.30 22.41
C ASN A 17 -2.20 -14.28 21.93
N ASN A 18 -2.61 -14.23 20.65
CA ASN A 18 -3.68 -15.05 20.08
C ASN A 18 -3.18 -16.04 19.00
N LYS A 19 -1.91 -16.45 19.04
CA LYS A 19 -1.28 -17.43 18.11
C LYS A 19 -1.02 -18.79 18.76
N THR A 20 -1.98 -19.70 18.73
CA THR A 20 -1.81 -21.04 19.33
C THR A 20 -1.42 -22.13 18.33
N ILE A 21 -1.95 -22.09 17.11
CA ILE A 21 -1.75 -23.14 16.10
C ILE A 21 -0.71 -22.71 15.06
N LYS A 22 0.26 -23.58 14.78
CA LYS A 22 1.25 -23.38 13.71
C LYS A 22 1.25 -24.56 12.74
N ARG A 23 0.74 -24.31 11.54
CA ARG A 23 0.78 -25.24 10.41
C ARG A 23 2.14 -25.21 9.71
N LYS A 24 2.64 -26.36 9.22
CA LYS A 24 3.98 -26.47 8.59
C LYS A 24 4.03 -25.89 7.17
N GLU A 25 2.89 -25.85 6.52
CA GLU A 25 2.69 -25.34 5.17
C GLU A 25 2.80 -23.81 5.14
N VAL A 26 2.42 -23.12 6.21
CA VAL A 26 2.52 -21.66 6.33
C VAL A 26 3.98 -21.24 6.58
N LYS A 27 4.61 -20.63 5.57
CA LYS A 27 6.01 -20.19 5.55
C LYS A 27 6.21 -18.77 6.01
N ILE A 28 5.31 -17.87 5.63
CA ILE A 28 5.19 -16.53 6.20
C ILE A 28 3.84 -16.47 6.88
N ARG A 29 3.85 -16.08 8.15
CA ARG A 29 2.68 -16.07 9.03
C ARG A 29 2.26 -14.62 9.24
N ASN A 30 1.06 -14.45 9.77
CA ASN A 30 0.66 -13.17 10.32
C ASN A 30 1.69 -12.73 11.36
N ASP A 31 2.38 -11.63 11.10
CA ASP A 31 3.14 -10.86 12.06
C ASP A 31 2.96 -9.39 11.72
N VAL A 32 3.35 -8.50 12.61
CA VAL A 32 3.17 -7.07 12.33
C VAL A 32 4.27 -6.60 11.38
N GLY A 33 3.86 -5.90 10.31
CA GLY A 33 4.75 -5.50 9.22
C GLY A 33 5.00 -6.59 8.18
N GLU A 34 4.14 -7.61 8.07
CA GLU A 34 4.11 -8.52 6.92
C GLU A 34 2.77 -8.34 6.21
N ASP A 35 2.81 -7.90 4.94
CA ASP A 35 1.60 -7.62 4.13
C ASP A 35 0.87 -8.90 3.74
N CYS A 36 1.63 -9.98 3.55
CA CYS A 36 1.11 -11.22 3.01
C CYS A 36 1.46 -12.43 3.88
N SER A 37 0.53 -13.37 3.95
CA SER A 37 0.84 -14.74 4.38
C SER A 37 1.21 -15.61 3.19
N ILE A 38 2.13 -16.56 3.40
CA ILE A 38 2.60 -17.46 2.34
C ILE A 38 2.43 -18.91 2.77
N ILE A 39 1.78 -19.70 1.92
CA ILE A 39 1.50 -21.13 2.14
C ILE A 39 2.13 -21.95 1.02
N ASP A 40 2.91 -22.96 1.39
CA ASP A 40 3.55 -23.91 0.46
C ASP A 40 2.54 -24.94 -0.04
N PHE A 41 2.28 -24.93 -1.35
CA PHE A 41 1.42 -25.88 -2.06
C PHE A 41 2.22 -26.86 -2.93
N GLY A 42 3.51 -27.07 -2.63
CA GLY A 42 4.36 -27.99 -3.38
C GLY A 42 5.21 -27.25 -4.41
N GLU A 43 4.81 -27.21 -5.68
CA GLU A 43 5.56 -26.49 -6.73
C GLU A 43 5.39 -24.97 -6.64
N TYR A 44 4.26 -24.54 -6.08
CA TYR A 44 3.89 -23.14 -5.91
C TYR A 44 3.76 -22.76 -4.44
N GLU A 45 3.95 -21.47 -4.20
CA GLU A 45 3.53 -20.77 -3.00
C GLU A 45 2.23 -20.02 -3.29
N GLY A 46 1.24 -20.16 -2.41
CA GLY A 46 0.05 -19.31 -2.40
C GLY A 46 0.30 -18.13 -1.48
N ILE A 47 -0.04 -16.95 -1.95
CA ILE A 47 0.14 -15.67 -1.26
C ILE A 47 -1.25 -15.12 -0.97
N PHE A 48 -1.50 -14.70 0.26
CA PHE A 48 -2.82 -14.25 0.69
C PHE A 48 -2.71 -12.96 1.48
N SER A 49 -3.52 -11.98 1.09
CA SER A 49 -3.75 -10.73 1.81
C SER A 49 -5.23 -10.38 1.82
N THR A 50 -5.62 -9.47 2.71
CA THR A 50 -6.96 -8.92 2.76
C THR A 50 -6.95 -7.52 3.33
N ASP A 51 -7.60 -6.60 2.62
CA ASP A 51 -7.74 -5.22 3.06
C ASP A 51 -9.15 -4.68 2.80
N PRO A 52 -9.67 -3.86 3.73
CA PRO A 52 -10.89 -3.11 3.54
C PRO A 52 -10.64 -1.74 2.88
N ILE A 53 -11.62 -1.24 2.15
CA ILE A 53 -11.69 0.15 1.68
C ILE A 53 -12.66 0.91 2.57
N THR A 54 -12.12 1.82 3.37
CA THR A 54 -12.91 2.63 4.33
C THR A 54 -12.65 4.14 4.25
N GLY A 55 -11.57 4.57 3.60
CA GLY A 55 -11.13 5.97 3.53
C GLY A 55 -11.59 6.77 2.31
N ALA A 56 -12.21 6.12 1.32
CA ALA A 56 -12.62 6.73 0.05
C ALA A 56 -14.12 6.58 -0.18
N SER A 57 -14.70 7.53 -0.91
CA SER A 57 -16.13 7.55 -1.28
C SER A 57 -16.37 7.31 -2.77
N GLU A 58 -15.43 7.72 -3.61
CA GLU A 58 -15.51 7.63 -5.07
C GLU A 58 -14.62 6.49 -5.61
N ASN A 59 -15.09 5.77 -6.63
CA ASN A 59 -14.39 4.64 -7.28
C ASN A 59 -13.85 3.58 -6.31
N VAL A 60 -14.58 3.33 -5.22
CA VAL A 60 -14.18 2.40 -4.15
C VAL A 60 -13.95 0.98 -4.66
N GLY A 61 -14.65 0.57 -5.72
CA GLY A 61 -14.44 -0.74 -6.34
C GLY A 61 -13.08 -0.85 -7.03
N LYS A 62 -12.63 0.23 -7.68
CA LYS A 62 -11.32 0.28 -8.33
C LYS A 62 -10.18 0.25 -7.32
N LEU A 63 -10.31 1.05 -6.26
CA LEU A 63 -9.35 1.09 -5.16
C LEU A 63 -9.24 -0.29 -4.49
N ALA A 64 -10.37 -0.97 -4.26
CA ALA A 64 -10.40 -2.30 -3.67
C ALA A 64 -9.55 -3.33 -4.44
N VAL A 65 -9.60 -3.29 -5.78
CA VAL A 65 -8.78 -4.18 -6.62
C VAL A 65 -7.31 -3.80 -6.56
N HIS A 66 -6.97 -2.52 -6.75
CA HIS A 66 -5.57 -2.10 -6.78
C HIS A 66 -4.85 -2.36 -5.46
N ILE A 67 -5.42 -1.90 -4.35
CA ILE A 67 -4.78 -1.97 -3.02
C ILE A 67 -4.50 -3.43 -2.65
N ASN A 68 -5.50 -4.29 -2.74
CA ASN A 68 -5.32 -5.70 -2.40
C ASN A 68 -4.33 -6.39 -3.36
N CYS A 69 -4.43 -6.14 -4.68
CA CYS A 69 -3.49 -6.78 -5.61
C CYS A 69 -2.05 -6.27 -5.46
N ASN A 70 -1.86 -5.07 -4.92
CA ASN A 70 -0.54 -4.51 -4.63
C ASN A 70 0.18 -5.28 -3.51
N ASP A 71 -0.53 -5.79 -2.50
CA ASP A 71 0.07 -6.67 -1.49
C ASP A 71 0.69 -7.93 -2.11
N ILE A 72 -0.02 -8.56 -3.05
CA ILE A 72 0.52 -9.74 -3.74
C ILE A 72 1.77 -9.36 -4.53
N ALA A 73 1.79 -8.17 -5.13
CA ALA A 73 2.95 -7.66 -5.82
C ALA A 73 4.11 -7.30 -4.88
N SER A 74 3.85 -6.85 -3.65
CA SER A 74 4.89 -6.62 -2.64
C SER A 74 5.56 -7.94 -2.23
N ALA A 75 4.87 -9.07 -2.36
CA ALA A 75 5.48 -10.40 -2.25
C ALA A 75 6.17 -10.91 -3.55
N GLY A 76 6.17 -10.13 -4.63
CA GLY A 76 6.66 -10.52 -5.95
C GLY A 76 5.79 -11.58 -6.64
N GLY A 77 4.55 -11.75 -6.18
CA GLY A 77 3.60 -12.73 -6.68
C GLY A 77 2.75 -12.22 -7.83
N GLU A 78 2.10 -13.17 -8.51
CA GLU A 78 1.04 -12.91 -9.48
C GLU A 78 -0.32 -13.03 -8.78
N PRO A 79 -1.14 -11.97 -8.70
CA PRO A 79 -2.52 -12.09 -8.22
C PRO A 79 -3.32 -12.90 -9.24
N ILE A 80 -4.10 -13.87 -8.77
CA ILE A 80 -4.87 -14.78 -9.64
C ILE A 80 -6.38 -14.71 -9.37
N GLY A 81 -6.79 -14.37 -8.15
CA GLY A 81 -8.21 -14.25 -7.86
C GLY A 81 -8.50 -13.40 -6.63
N ILE A 82 -9.71 -12.84 -6.59
CA ILE A 82 -10.23 -12.04 -5.48
C ILE A 82 -11.56 -12.56 -4.98
N LEU A 83 -11.77 -12.49 -3.67
CA LEU A 83 -13.03 -12.68 -2.98
C LEU A 83 -13.52 -11.31 -2.50
N VAL A 84 -14.74 -10.92 -2.85
CA VAL A 84 -15.26 -9.58 -2.57
C VAL A 84 -16.36 -9.64 -1.53
N THR A 85 -16.18 -8.99 -0.40
CA THR A 85 -17.23 -8.80 0.62
C THR A 85 -17.72 -7.36 0.61
N ILE A 86 -19.02 -7.16 0.37
CA ILE A 86 -19.67 -5.85 0.43
C ILE A 86 -20.63 -5.82 1.62
N LEU A 87 -20.37 -4.91 2.57
CA LEU A 87 -21.29 -4.58 3.65
C LEU A 87 -21.92 -3.22 3.35
N ALA A 88 -23.21 -3.23 3.06
CA ALA A 88 -23.97 -2.06 2.65
C ALA A 88 -24.89 -1.58 3.80
N PRO A 89 -24.93 -0.27 4.10
CA PRO A 89 -25.94 0.30 4.99
C PRO A 89 -27.36 0.01 4.52
N THR A 90 -28.33 -0.02 5.43
CA THR A 90 -29.76 -0.23 5.08
C THR A 90 -30.35 0.87 4.20
N SER A 91 -29.68 2.02 4.08
CA SER A 91 -30.04 3.11 3.18
C SER A 91 -29.53 2.93 1.74
N SER A 92 -28.68 1.93 1.50
CA SER A 92 -28.08 1.71 0.18
C SER A 92 -29.07 1.17 -0.84
N THR A 93 -28.76 1.43 -2.11
CA THR A 93 -29.54 0.97 -3.26
C THR A 93 -28.85 -0.17 -3.99
N LEU A 94 -29.62 -0.97 -4.72
CA LEU A 94 -29.06 -1.98 -5.62
C LEU A 94 -28.17 -1.38 -6.71
N GLN A 95 -28.44 -0.13 -7.12
CA GLN A 95 -27.66 0.56 -8.13
C GLN A 95 -26.24 0.84 -7.62
N GLU A 96 -26.08 1.34 -6.40
CA GLU A 96 -24.76 1.59 -5.80
C GLU A 96 -23.92 0.31 -5.72
N ILE A 97 -24.51 -0.81 -5.27
CA ILE A 97 -23.83 -2.11 -5.21
C ILE A 97 -23.43 -2.58 -6.62
N ASN A 98 -24.31 -2.40 -7.61
CA ASN A 98 -24.04 -2.77 -8.99
C ASN A 98 -22.92 -1.92 -9.62
N GLU A 99 -22.87 -0.62 -9.33
CA GLU A 99 -21.81 0.28 -9.79
C GLU A 99 -20.45 -0.12 -9.20
N ILE A 100 -20.40 -0.42 -7.90
CA ILE A 100 -19.18 -0.93 -7.24
C ILE A 100 -18.72 -2.24 -7.88
N MET A 101 -19.62 -3.20 -8.07
CA MET A 101 -19.25 -4.48 -8.69
C MET A 101 -18.78 -4.32 -10.14
N LYS A 102 -19.35 -3.36 -10.88
CA LYS A 102 -18.90 -3.02 -12.23
C LYS A 102 -17.48 -2.45 -12.21
N GLU A 103 -17.17 -1.54 -11.31
CA GLU A 103 -15.82 -1.00 -11.13
C GLU A 103 -14.81 -2.11 -10.80
N ILE A 104 -15.14 -2.99 -9.86
CA ILE A 104 -14.30 -4.14 -9.48
C ILE A 104 -14.04 -5.03 -10.70
N ASN A 105 -15.08 -5.38 -11.45
CA ASN A 105 -14.96 -6.22 -12.63
C ASN A 105 -14.10 -5.58 -13.72
N GLU A 106 -14.29 -4.29 -13.99
CA GLU A 106 -13.52 -3.55 -14.98
C GLU A 106 -12.03 -3.49 -14.61
N GLU A 107 -11.68 -3.22 -13.34
CA GLU A 107 -10.28 -3.21 -12.93
C GLU A 107 -9.66 -4.61 -12.86
N ALA A 108 -10.38 -5.59 -12.31
CA ALA A 108 -9.90 -6.97 -12.24
C ALA A 108 -9.60 -7.53 -13.64
N ALA A 109 -10.44 -7.21 -14.63
CA ALA A 109 -10.22 -7.59 -16.02
C ALA A 109 -8.95 -6.96 -16.62
N LYS A 110 -8.63 -5.70 -16.30
CA LYS A 110 -7.40 -5.03 -16.80
C LYS A 110 -6.12 -5.70 -16.33
N ILE A 111 -6.15 -6.28 -15.13
CA ILE A 111 -4.98 -6.95 -14.52
C ILE A 111 -5.06 -8.47 -14.60
N ASN A 112 -6.04 -9.02 -15.34
CA ASN A 112 -6.25 -10.45 -15.53
C ASN A 112 -6.41 -11.23 -14.20
N VAL A 113 -7.18 -10.68 -13.27
CA VAL A 113 -7.53 -11.30 -11.98
C VAL A 113 -9.00 -11.71 -12.02
N GLU A 114 -9.31 -12.92 -11.55
CA GLU A 114 -10.68 -13.45 -11.55
C GLU A 114 -11.42 -13.11 -10.25
N ILE A 115 -12.69 -12.69 -10.34
CA ILE A 115 -13.58 -12.62 -9.17
C ILE A 115 -14.08 -14.03 -8.89
N ILE A 116 -13.46 -14.71 -7.93
CA ILE A 116 -13.69 -16.15 -7.67
C ILE A 116 -14.77 -16.42 -6.61
N GLY A 117 -15.31 -15.36 -6.00
CA GLY A 117 -16.38 -15.47 -5.01
C GLY A 117 -16.54 -14.21 -4.17
N GLY A 118 -17.32 -14.30 -3.10
CA GLY A 118 -17.59 -13.15 -2.24
C GLY A 118 -18.80 -13.30 -1.33
N HIS A 119 -19.14 -12.21 -0.66
CA HIS A 119 -20.34 -12.07 0.16
C HIS A 119 -20.94 -10.67 -0.02
N THR A 120 -22.26 -10.54 0.10
CA THR A 120 -22.93 -9.24 0.05
C THR A 120 -24.02 -9.21 1.10
N GLU A 121 -23.95 -8.24 2.00
CA GLU A 121 -24.89 -8.10 3.10
C GLU A 121 -25.37 -6.65 3.23
N VAL A 122 -26.68 -6.46 3.31
CA VAL A 122 -27.28 -5.18 3.71
C VAL A 122 -27.55 -5.23 5.21
N THR A 123 -26.90 -4.34 5.98
CA THR A 123 -26.87 -4.45 7.44
C THR A 123 -26.83 -3.07 8.13
N SER A 124 -27.42 -2.98 9.32
CA SER A 124 -27.32 -1.78 10.17
C SER A 124 -26.02 -1.72 10.97
N ALA A 125 -25.11 -2.68 10.79
CA ALA A 125 -23.80 -2.71 11.43
C ALA A 125 -22.82 -1.66 10.87
N VAL A 126 -23.04 -1.20 9.64
CA VAL A 126 -22.23 -0.18 8.97
C VAL A 126 -23.07 1.04 8.62
N ASN A 127 -22.45 2.22 8.66
CA ASN A 127 -23.07 3.51 8.32
C ASN A 127 -22.64 4.05 6.95
N LYS A 128 -21.60 3.46 6.36
CA LYS A 128 -21.10 3.68 5.00
C LYS A 128 -20.85 2.34 4.33
N MET A 129 -20.75 2.34 3.00
CA MET A 129 -20.36 1.14 2.26
C MET A 129 -18.96 0.70 2.71
N VAL A 130 -18.81 -0.57 3.04
CA VAL A 130 -17.50 -1.17 3.34
C VAL A 130 -17.26 -2.31 2.36
N ILE A 131 -16.15 -2.24 1.64
CA ILE A 131 -15.72 -3.30 0.73
C ILE A 131 -14.47 -3.90 1.33
N SER A 132 -14.48 -5.20 1.57
CA SER A 132 -13.29 -5.96 1.96
C SER A 132 -12.99 -6.95 0.86
N VAL A 133 -11.76 -6.91 0.35
CA VAL A 133 -11.30 -7.87 -0.63
C VAL A 133 -10.31 -8.80 0.05
N THR A 134 -10.38 -10.08 -0.26
CA THR A 134 -9.29 -11.01 -0.01
C THR A 134 -8.70 -11.36 -1.35
N VAL A 135 -7.41 -11.21 -1.50
CA VAL A 135 -6.69 -11.53 -2.73
C VAL A 135 -5.90 -12.83 -2.54
N ILE A 136 -5.88 -13.63 -3.60
CA ILE A 136 -5.08 -14.83 -3.70
C ILE A 136 -4.11 -14.65 -4.85
N GLY A 137 -2.84 -14.78 -4.52
CA GLY A 137 -1.74 -14.79 -5.47
C GLY A 137 -1.00 -16.11 -5.48
N LYS A 138 -0.14 -16.28 -6.46
CA LYS A 138 0.80 -17.41 -6.54
C LYS A 138 2.20 -16.93 -6.88
N ASN A 139 3.18 -17.72 -6.47
CA ASN A 139 4.54 -17.62 -6.96
C ASN A 139 5.19 -19.01 -7.02
N LEU A 140 6.31 -19.15 -7.72
CA LEU A 140 7.12 -20.35 -7.63
C LEU A 140 7.70 -20.49 -6.23
N LYS A 141 7.85 -21.73 -5.76
CA LYS A 141 8.42 -22.00 -4.45
C LYS A 141 9.78 -21.32 -4.24
N GLY A 142 9.91 -20.62 -3.11
CA GLY A 142 11.13 -19.91 -2.73
C GLY A 142 11.42 -18.65 -3.54
N LYS A 143 10.45 -18.16 -4.33
CA LYS A 143 10.58 -16.91 -5.11
C LYS A 143 9.83 -15.72 -4.49
N SER A 144 8.99 -15.96 -3.51
CA SER A 144 8.29 -14.86 -2.84
C SER A 144 9.24 -14.01 -2.02
N VAL A 145 9.09 -12.69 -2.15
CA VAL A 145 9.83 -11.69 -1.38
C VAL A 145 9.12 -11.46 -0.05
N LYS A 146 9.88 -11.20 1.00
CA LYS A 146 9.35 -10.93 2.34
C LYS A 146 9.58 -9.49 2.72
N THR A 147 8.68 -8.92 3.51
CA THR A 147 8.86 -7.58 4.06
C THR A 147 10.04 -7.56 5.04
N ALA A 148 10.21 -8.62 5.85
CA ALA A 148 11.31 -8.80 6.81
C ALA A 148 12.71 -9.07 6.20
N GLY A 149 12.90 -8.92 4.89
CA GLY A 149 14.13 -9.31 4.22
C GLY A 149 15.23 -8.24 4.18
N ALA A 150 14.97 -7.02 4.65
CA ALA A 150 15.89 -5.90 4.51
C ALA A 150 17.23 -6.13 5.24
N GLN A 151 18.34 -5.77 4.59
CA GLN A 151 19.69 -5.99 5.11
C GLN A 151 20.42 -4.68 5.38
N LEU A 152 21.37 -4.71 6.32
CA LEU A 152 22.22 -3.56 6.62
C LEU A 152 22.95 -3.08 5.35
N GLY A 153 22.83 -1.77 5.06
CA GLY A 153 23.48 -1.13 3.92
C GLY A 153 22.70 -1.18 2.61
N ASP A 154 21.55 -1.88 2.56
CA ASP A 154 20.65 -1.86 1.41
C ASP A 154 20.27 -0.42 1.06
N ASP A 155 20.21 -0.14 -0.24
CA ASP A 155 19.55 1.04 -0.76
C ASP A 155 18.05 0.92 -0.51
N ILE A 156 17.44 2.03 -0.09
CA ILE A 156 15.99 2.18 0.02
C ILE A 156 15.50 2.90 -1.22
N ILE A 157 14.62 2.25 -1.98
CA ILE A 157 14.11 2.74 -3.25
C ILE A 157 12.61 2.93 -3.16
N VAL A 158 12.13 4.03 -3.73
CA VAL A 158 10.70 4.29 -3.92
C VAL A 158 10.42 4.37 -5.42
N THR A 159 9.40 3.64 -5.88
CA THR A 159 8.91 3.76 -7.26
C THR A 159 7.87 4.88 -7.38
N LYS A 160 7.77 5.48 -8.56
CA LYS A 160 6.89 6.61 -8.87
C LYS A 160 7.08 7.76 -7.86
N THR A 161 5.98 8.28 -7.33
CA THR A 161 5.93 9.46 -6.43
C THR A 161 5.04 9.14 -5.23
N LEU A 162 5.28 9.77 -4.09
CA LEU A 162 4.45 9.56 -2.90
C LEU A 162 3.10 10.28 -2.96
N GLY A 163 2.15 9.77 -2.16
CA GLY A 163 0.84 10.34 -1.92
C GLY A 163 -0.14 10.20 -3.08
N LEU A 164 0.10 9.28 -4.04
CA LEU A 164 -0.73 9.14 -5.24
C LEU A 164 -2.19 8.86 -4.88
N GLU A 165 -2.43 7.84 -4.04
CA GLU A 165 -3.77 7.50 -3.57
C GLU A 165 -4.38 8.62 -2.73
N GLY A 166 -3.69 9.10 -1.69
CA GLY A 166 -4.22 10.16 -0.84
C GLY A 166 -4.55 11.44 -1.60
N THR A 167 -3.72 11.82 -2.58
CA THR A 167 -4.00 12.96 -3.47
C THR A 167 -5.25 12.70 -4.30
N TYR A 168 -5.40 11.51 -4.86
CA TYR A 168 -6.59 11.11 -5.61
C TYR A 168 -7.85 11.20 -4.74
N ILE A 169 -7.83 10.60 -3.55
CA ILE A 169 -8.98 10.60 -2.63
C ILE A 169 -9.34 12.03 -2.26
N LEU A 170 -8.37 12.84 -1.82
CA LEU A 170 -8.63 14.22 -1.38
C LEU A 170 -9.17 15.10 -2.51
N ILE A 171 -8.72 14.90 -3.75
CA ILE A 171 -9.24 15.64 -4.91
C ILE A 171 -10.70 15.27 -5.21
N ASN A 172 -11.05 13.99 -5.15
CA ASN A 172 -12.38 13.51 -5.53
C ASN A 172 -13.42 13.67 -4.43
N ASP A 173 -13.04 13.47 -3.17
CA ASP A 173 -13.96 13.50 -2.03
C ASP A 173 -14.15 14.92 -1.48
N HIS A 174 -13.27 15.88 -1.79
CA HIS A 174 -13.32 17.26 -1.28
C HIS A 174 -13.27 18.34 -2.37
N LYS A 175 -13.96 18.12 -3.50
CA LYS A 175 -13.96 19.01 -4.69
C LYS A 175 -14.11 20.50 -4.38
N ALA A 176 -15.07 20.88 -3.52
CA ALA A 176 -15.33 22.29 -3.20
C ALA A 176 -14.17 23.02 -2.49
N ARG A 177 -13.31 22.27 -1.77
CA ARG A 177 -12.11 22.82 -1.14
C ARG A 177 -10.97 22.89 -2.15
N ILE A 178 -10.82 21.83 -2.93
CA ILE A 178 -9.79 21.68 -3.95
C ILE A 178 -9.90 22.72 -5.06
N GLU A 179 -11.12 23.06 -5.50
CA GLU A 179 -11.37 24.09 -6.52
C GLU A 179 -10.86 25.49 -6.13
N LYS A 180 -10.53 25.72 -4.85
CA LYS A 180 -9.97 27.00 -4.37
C LYS A 180 -8.44 27.09 -4.53
N ILE A 181 -7.76 25.95 -4.63
CA ILE A 181 -6.28 25.88 -4.61
C ILE A 181 -5.68 25.28 -5.88
N LEU A 182 -6.46 24.51 -6.66
CA LEU A 182 -6.01 23.83 -7.87
C LEU A 182 -6.71 24.36 -9.12
N SER A 183 -5.98 24.37 -10.25
CA SER A 183 -6.58 24.64 -11.56
C SER A 183 -7.43 23.45 -12.03
N LYS A 184 -8.26 23.66 -13.07
CA LYS A 184 -9.05 22.58 -13.67
C LYS A 184 -8.16 21.47 -14.24
N GLU A 185 -7.05 21.84 -14.86
CA GLU A 185 -6.07 20.91 -15.41
C GLU A 185 -5.40 20.09 -14.30
N GLU A 186 -5.09 20.71 -13.16
CA GLU A 186 -4.56 20.01 -11.99
C GLU A 186 -5.58 19.02 -11.41
N ILE A 187 -6.84 19.42 -11.28
CA ILE A 187 -7.92 18.54 -10.79
C ILE A 187 -8.11 17.34 -11.72
N GLU A 188 -8.12 17.56 -13.04
CA GLU A 188 -8.21 16.48 -14.03
C GLU A 188 -7.01 15.54 -13.94
N PHE A 189 -5.78 16.08 -13.83
CA PHE A 189 -4.58 15.29 -13.63
C PHE A 189 -4.65 14.45 -12.34
N GLY A 190 -5.04 15.07 -11.23
CA GLY A 190 -5.20 14.43 -9.93
C GLY A 190 -6.25 13.32 -9.92
N SER A 191 -7.36 13.53 -10.60
CA SER A 191 -8.43 12.53 -10.76
C SER A 191 -7.99 11.33 -11.59
N ASN A 192 -6.99 11.50 -12.46
CA ASN A 192 -6.42 10.42 -13.26
C ASN A 192 -5.29 9.64 -12.55
N LEU A 193 -4.88 10.04 -11.34
CA LEU A 193 -3.84 9.34 -10.57
C LEU A 193 -4.23 7.90 -10.20
N ILE A 194 -5.53 7.59 -10.15
CA ILE A 194 -6.02 6.22 -9.92
C ILE A 194 -5.41 5.21 -10.91
N ASN A 195 -5.16 5.62 -12.15
CA ASN A 195 -4.56 4.77 -13.19
C ASN A 195 -3.08 4.44 -12.94
N LYS A 196 -2.45 5.07 -11.94
CA LYS A 196 -1.06 4.83 -11.53
C LYS A 196 -0.94 4.01 -10.25
N LEU A 197 -2.06 3.58 -9.64
CA LEU A 197 -2.07 2.92 -8.34
C LEU A 197 -1.64 1.45 -8.37
N SER A 198 -1.60 0.81 -9.53
CA SER A 198 -1.08 -0.55 -9.64
C SER A 198 0.46 -0.57 -9.49
N VAL A 199 0.97 -1.48 -8.66
CA VAL A 199 2.42 -1.78 -8.54
C VAL A 199 2.80 -3.19 -8.99
N LEU A 200 1.93 -3.87 -9.75
CA LEU A 200 2.15 -5.26 -10.18
C LEU A 200 3.45 -5.44 -10.99
N ARG A 201 3.77 -4.44 -11.82
CA ARG A 201 4.97 -4.47 -12.67
C ARG A 201 6.23 -4.31 -11.81
N GLU A 202 6.18 -3.43 -10.83
CA GLU A 202 7.23 -3.20 -9.84
C GLU A 202 7.51 -4.47 -9.04
N GLY A 203 6.46 -5.11 -8.52
CA GLY A 203 6.56 -6.36 -7.78
C GLY A 203 7.18 -7.48 -8.59
N LYS A 204 6.74 -7.66 -9.84
CA LYS A 204 7.32 -8.65 -10.76
C LYS A 204 8.81 -8.37 -11.03
N ILE A 205 9.16 -7.14 -11.38
CA ILE A 205 10.55 -6.75 -11.66
C ILE A 205 11.43 -6.95 -10.42
N GLY A 206 10.97 -6.52 -9.25
CA GLY A 206 11.69 -6.69 -7.99
C GLY A 206 11.90 -8.15 -7.62
N GLY A 207 10.85 -8.98 -7.76
CA GLY A 207 10.92 -10.42 -7.53
C GLY A 207 11.90 -11.13 -8.48
N GLU A 208 11.87 -10.82 -9.79
CA GLU A 208 12.80 -11.37 -10.78
C GLU A 208 14.25 -10.90 -10.56
N PHE A 209 14.43 -9.66 -10.10
CA PHE A 209 15.73 -9.09 -9.75
C PHE A 209 16.34 -9.73 -8.49
N GLY A 210 15.51 -10.28 -7.60
CA GLY A 210 15.94 -10.89 -6.34
C GLY A 210 16.28 -9.84 -5.27
N VAL A 211 15.40 -8.86 -5.11
CA VAL A 211 15.51 -7.84 -4.05
C VAL A 211 15.37 -8.45 -2.65
N ASN A 212 15.84 -7.72 -1.64
CA ASN A 212 15.85 -8.22 -0.27
C ASN A 212 14.48 -8.09 0.40
N SER A 213 13.83 -6.93 0.25
CA SER A 213 12.44 -6.75 0.67
C SER A 213 11.68 -5.83 -0.27
N MET A 214 10.36 -5.94 -0.22
CA MET A 214 9.40 -5.04 -0.86
C MET A 214 8.23 -4.81 0.10
N HIS A 215 7.58 -3.65 -0.04
CA HIS A 215 6.38 -3.25 0.69
C HIS A 215 5.66 -2.21 -0.15
N ASP A 216 4.36 -2.33 -0.35
CA ASP A 216 3.60 -1.26 -0.99
C ASP A 216 3.27 -0.16 0.03
N ILE A 217 3.26 1.10 -0.40
CA ILE A 217 3.21 2.22 0.53
C ILE A 217 1.76 2.61 0.81
N THR A 218 1.06 1.90 1.69
CA THR A 218 -0.37 2.14 2.00
C THR A 218 -0.58 3.11 3.17
N GLU A 219 -1.45 2.78 4.13
CA GLU A 219 -1.78 3.63 5.28
C GLU A 219 -0.54 3.97 6.13
N GLY A 220 -0.41 5.23 6.52
CA GLY A 220 0.77 5.76 7.21
C GLY A 220 1.85 6.25 6.25
N GLY A 221 1.63 6.15 4.93
CA GLY A 221 2.50 6.68 3.89
C GLY A 221 3.91 6.09 3.92
N LEU A 222 4.88 6.87 3.42
CA LEU A 222 6.28 6.44 3.35
C LEU A 222 6.82 6.04 4.73
N LEU A 223 6.51 6.83 5.76
CA LEU A 223 6.98 6.54 7.11
C LEU A 223 6.38 5.23 7.63
N GLY A 224 5.08 4.98 7.41
CA GLY A 224 4.43 3.72 7.75
C GLY A 224 5.16 2.52 7.19
N GLY A 225 5.33 2.47 5.86
CA GLY A 225 6.02 1.36 5.19
C GLY A 225 7.49 1.21 5.60
N LEU A 226 8.22 2.31 5.83
CA LEU A 226 9.59 2.25 6.35
C LEU A 226 9.66 1.65 7.75
N PHE A 227 8.73 2.03 8.63
CA PHE A 227 8.63 1.49 9.97
C PHE A 227 8.27 0.00 9.94
N GLU A 228 7.32 -0.41 9.10
CA GLU A 228 6.94 -1.81 8.93
C GLU A 228 8.12 -2.66 8.43
N VAL A 229 8.83 -2.23 7.37
CA VAL A 229 10.05 -2.90 6.88
C VAL A 229 11.13 -2.97 7.96
N ALA A 230 11.40 -1.86 8.66
CA ALA A 230 12.44 -1.78 9.67
C ALA A 230 12.14 -2.70 10.87
N MET A 231 10.89 -2.74 11.33
CA MET A 231 10.46 -3.58 12.45
C MET A 231 10.44 -5.06 12.07
N ALA A 232 9.93 -5.40 10.89
CA ALA A 232 9.92 -6.77 10.38
C ALA A 232 11.36 -7.32 10.23
N SER A 233 12.28 -6.47 9.78
CA SER A 233 13.69 -6.84 9.56
C SER A 233 14.60 -6.68 10.79
N ASN A 234 14.09 -6.11 11.89
CA ASN A 234 14.86 -5.70 13.07
C ASN A 234 16.08 -4.81 12.70
N LYS A 235 15.79 -3.70 12.02
CA LYS A 235 16.74 -2.70 11.49
C LYS A 235 16.26 -1.28 11.76
N GLY A 236 17.07 -0.31 11.37
CA GLY A 236 16.68 1.09 11.22
C GLY A 236 16.73 1.57 9.77
N PHE A 237 16.37 2.83 9.56
CA PHE A 237 16.52 3.49 8.27
C PHE A 237 17.06 4.91 8.41
N LYS A 238 17.75 5.35 7.36
CA LYS A 238 18.18 6.74 7.16
C LYS A 238 17.78 7.19 5.77
N ILE A 239 16.86 8.14 5.68
CA ILE A 239 16.34 8.68 4.41
C ILE A 239 16.69 10.17 4.26
N PHE A 240 16.72 10.64 3.02
CA PHE A 240 17.12 11.99 2.66
C PHE A 240 15.93 12.73 2.05
N LYS A 241 15.48 13.80 2.71
CA LYS A 241 14.24 14.51 2.36
C LYS A 241 14.25 15.01 0.92
N GLU A 242 15.39 15.51 0.45
CA GLU A 242 15.58 16.07 -0.88
C GLU A 242 15.49 15.02 -2.00
N LYS A 243 15.59 13.73 -1.67
CA LYS A 243 15.52 12.62 -2.64
C LYS A 243 14.14 12.00 -2.74
N ILE A 244 13.21 12.38 -1.86
CA ILE A 244 11.88 11.80 -1.80
C ILE A 244 11.03 12.31 -2.98
N PRO A 245 10.59 11.44 -3.91
CA PRO A 245 9.83 11.87 -5.08
C PRO A 245 8.39 12.23 -4.71
N MET A 246 7.95 13.43 -5.08
CA MET A 246 6.62 13.92 -4.75
C MET A 246 6.12 14.93 -5.79
N LEU A 247 4.85 14.81 -6.17
CA LEU A 247 4.22 15.72 -7.13
C LEU A 247 3.90 17.06 -6.46
N ASP A 248 3.96 18.15 -7.22
CA ASP A 248 3.62 19.48 -6.69
C ASP A 248 2.13 19.58 -6.33
N ILE A 249 1.25 18.91 -7.08
CA ILE A 249 -0.17 18.82 -6.73
C ILE A 249 -0.39 18.16 -5.36
N THR A 250 0.37 17.10 -5.05
CA THR A 250 0.33 16.43 -3.74
C THR A 250 0.76 17.38 -2.64
N LYS A 251 1.83 18.16 -2.83
CA LYS A 251 2.28 19.17 -1.84
C LYS A 251 1.19 20.21 -1.58
N LYS A 252 0.58 20.77 -2.64
CA LYS A 252 -0.51 21.76 -2.52
C LYS A 252 -1.71 21.21 -1.76
N VAL A 253 -2.12 19.97 -2.09
CA VAL A 253 -3.21 19.30 -1.39
C VAL A 253 -2.83 19.11 0.08
N CYS A 254 -1.67 18.55 0.39
CA CYS A 254 -1.27 18.34 1.79
C CYS A 254 -1.19 19.66 2.59
N GLU A 255 -0.74 20.75 1.98
CA GLU A 255 -0.73 22.09 2.59
C GLU A 255 -2.14 22.59 2.91
N GLU A 256 -3.07 22.49 1.96
CA GLU A 256 -4.47 22.91 2.14
C GLU A 256 -5.17 22.13 3.26
N PHE A 257 -4.94 20.81 3.33
CA PHE A 257 -5.51 19.95 4.38
C PHE A 257 -4.70 19.93 5.68
N LYS A 258 -3.53 20.58 5.70
CA LYS A 258 -2.60 20.66 6.84
C LYS A 258 -2.16 19.29 7.36
N ILE A 259 -1.79 18.42 6.43
CA ILE A 259 -1.38 17.05 6.69
C ILE A 259 0.09 16.82 6.27
N ASP A 260 0.74 15.86 6.91
CA ASP A 260 2.11 15.45 6.55
C ASP A 260 2.10 14.53 5.33
N PRO A 261 2.69 14.92 4.18
CA PRO A 261 2.70 14.10 2.99
C PRO A 261 3.50 12.79 3.15
N LEU A 262 4.42 12.69 4.10
CA LEU A 262 5.18 11.46 4.36
C LEU A 262 4.36 10.42 5.13
N ARG A 263 3.21 10.82 5.69
CA ARG A 263 2.28 10.00 6.47
C ARG A 263 0.92 9.79 5.81
N LEU A 264 0.75 10.34 4.60
CA LEU A 264 -0.46 10.21 3.80
C LEU A 264 -0.42 8.91 2.99
N ILE A 265 -1.55 8.21 2.95
CA ILE A 265 -1.76 7.00 2.17
C ILE A 265 -1.25 7.15 0.72
N SER A 266 -0.46 6.18 0.26
CA SER A 266 0.38 6.35 -0.93
C SER A 266 0.41 5.13 -1.86
N SER A 267 -0.67 4.33 -1.91
CA SER A 267 -0.74 3.20 -2.84
C SER A 267 -0.40 3.65 -4.26
N GLY A 268 0.17 2.74 -5.06
CA GLY A 268 0.77 3.09 -6.35
C GLY A 268 2.27 3.29 -6.34
N SER A 269 2.88 3.32 -5.16
CA SER A 269 4.33 3.38 -5.00
C SER A 269 4.80 2.18 -4.19
N MET A 270 5.92 1.60 -4.60
CA MET A 270 6.56 0.45 -3.94
C MET A 270 7.82 0.91 -3.22
N LEU A 271 7.97 0.51 -1.97
CA LEU A 271 9.19 0.58 -1.19
C LEU A 271 9.99 -0.71 -1.43
N ILE A 272 11.25 -0.59 -1.85
CA ILE A 272 12.09 -1.75 -2.19
C ILE A 272 13.45 -1.59 -1.52
N THR A 273 13.99 -2.66 -0.91
CA THR A 273 15.37 -2.68 -0.41
C THR A 273 16.24 -3.66 -1.18
N THR A 274 17.45 -3.22 -1.55
CA THR A 274 18.43 -4.07 -2.25
C THR A 274 19.84 -3.51 -2.13
N LYS A 275 20.85 -4.37 -2.25
CA LYS A 275 22.26 -3.95 -2.31
C LYS A 275 22.64 -3.27 -3.63
N ASN A 276 21.88 -3.50 -4.69
CA ASN A 276 22.17 -2.98 -6.03
C ASN A 276 21.04 -2.06 -6.52
N GLY A 277 20.82 -0.95 -5.82
CA GLY A 277 19.71 -0.05 -6.14
C GLY A 277 19.85 0.62 -7.50
N THR A 278 21.07 0.93 -7.93
CA THR A 278 21.33 1.51 -9.26
C THR A 278 20.98 0.53 -10.38
N GLY A 279 21.29 -0.75 -10.22
CA GLY A 279 20.89 -1.80 -11.15
C GLY A 279 19.38 -1.97 -11.26
N LEU A 280 18.67 -1.96 -10.13
CA LEU A 280 17.21 -2.05 -10.10
C LEU A 280 16.55 -0.83 -10.76
N ILE A 281 17.00 0.40 -10.43
CA ILE A 281 16.48 1.63 -11.03
C ILE A 281 16.64 1.61 -12.55
N LYS A 282 17.78 1.14 -13.06
CA LYS A 282 17.98 1.01 -14.51
C LYS A 282 16.90 0.11 -15.15
N LEU A 283 16.63 -1.05 -14.56
CA LEU A 283 15.64 -2.00 -15.07
C LEU A 283 14.21 -1.46 -14.98
N LEU A 284 13.87 -0.77 -13.90
CA LEU A 284 12.57 -0.09 -13.73
C LEU A 284 12.39 1.01 -14.78
N ASN A 285 13.41 1.85 -15.00
CA ASN A 285 13.38 2.90 -16.01
C ASN A 285 13.26 2.36 -17.44
N GLU A 286 13.96 1.26 -17.78
CA GLU A 286 13.81 0.56 -19.06
C GLU A 286 12.38 0.03 -19.27
N SER A 287 11.67 -0.22 -18.16
CA SER A 287 10.25 -0.61 -18.14
C SER A 287 9.29 0.59 -18.05
N GLY A 288 9.78 1.83 -18.09
CA GLY A 288 8.97 3.04 -17.98
C GLY A 288 8.42 3.32 -16.58
N ILE A 289 9.08 2.81 -15.54
CA ILE A 289 8.75 3.07 -14.13
C ILE A 289 9.88 3.89 -13.53
N GLU A 290 9.58 5.14 -13.19
CA GLU A 290 10.51 6.00 -12.48
C GLU A 290 10.73 5.49 -11.05
N ALA A 291 11.96 5.61 -10.55
CA ALA A 291 12.30 5.21 -9.19
C ALA A 291 13.52 6.00 -8.66
N SER A 292 13.57 6.19 -7.35
CA SER A 292 14.60 6.98 -6.66
C SER A 292 15.16 6.23 -5.47
N ILE A 293 16.50 6.24 -5.30
CA ILE A 293 17.12 5.85 -4.03
C ILE A 293 16.95 7.00 -3.06
N ILE A 294 16.15 6.79 -2.02
CA ILE A 294 15.83 7.81 -1.02
C ILE A 294 16.69 7.71 0.24
N GLY A 295 17.42 6.60 0.43
CA GLY A 295 18.09 6.34 1.70
C GLY A 295 18.78 5.00 1.76
N LYS A 296 19.10 4.59 2.99
CA LYS A 296 19.72 3.29 3.30
C LYS A 296 19.17 2.67 4.58
N ILE A 297 19.17 1.35 4.60
CA ILE A 297 18.92 0.56 5.82
C ILE A 297 20.16 0.64 6.73
N CYS A 298 19.94 0.94 8.00
CA CYS A 298 20.98 1.03 9.03
C CYS A 298 20.73 0.01 10.16
N GLU A 299 21.60 -0.02 11.16
CA GLU A 299 21.49 -0.97 12.27
C GLU A 299 20.26 -0.70 13.15
N SER A 300 19.99 0.56 13.45
CA SER A 300 18.90 0.99 14.34
C SER A 300 18.55 2.46 14.13
N GLY A 301 17.38 2.88 14.62
CA GLY A 301 16.90 4.26 14.56
C GLY A 301 16.08 4.55 13.30
N ALA A 302 15.35 5.66 13.33
CA ALA A 302 14.50 6.13 12.24
C ALA A 302 14.86 7.58 11.96
N LEU A 303 15.71 7.82 10.96
CA LEU A 303 16.30 9.13 10.70
C LEU A 303 15.86 9.70 9.34
N LEU A 304 15.38 10.94 9.37
CA LEU A 304 15.17 11.79 8.20
C LEU A 304 16.25 12.87 8.18
N ILE A 305 16.97 12.97 7.07
CA ILE A 305 17.99 13.99 6.87
C ILE A 305 17.41 15.14 6.04
N ASP A 306 17.48 16.35 6.60
CA ASP A 306 17.02 17.58 5.98
C ASP A 306 18.16 18.61 6.04
N ASP A 307 18.80 18.92 4.91
CA ASP A 307 19.95 19.84 4.84
C ASP A 307 21.08 19.55 5.86
N ASN A 308 21.41 18.26 6.05
CA ASN A 308 22.37 17.73 7.05
C ASN A 308 21.91 17.77 8.51
N ILE A 309 20.68 18.17 8.79
CA ILE A 309 20.06 18.03 10.11
C ILE A 309 19.47 16.63 10.21
N GLU A 310 19.87 15.89 11.25
CA GLU A 310 19.27 14.58 11.56
C GLU A 310 18.03 14.79 12.40
N ILE A 311 16.88 14.35 11.87
CA ILE A 311 15.59 14.41 12.55
C ILE A 311 15.18 12.97 12.85
N GLU A 312 15.02 12.65 14.12
CA GLU A 312 14.40 11.39 14.52
C GLU A 312 12.89 11.47 14.23
N VAL A 313 12.40 10.50 13.46
CA VAL A 313 10.98 10.42 13.11
C VAL A 313 10.31 9.33 13.92
N GLU A 314 9.03 9.53 14.23
CA GLU A 314 8.20 8.55 14.92
C GLU A 314 7.29 7.81 13.93
N ALA A 315 6.92 6.58 14.28
CA ALA A 315 5.94 5.82 13.53
C ALA A 315 4.60 6.58 13.47
N PRO A 316 3.92 6.59 12.31
CA PRO A 316 2.59 7.16 12.23
C PRO A 316 1.64 6.34 13.11
N LYS A 317 0.89 7.03 13.99
CA LYS A 317 -0.14 6.39 14.82
C LYS A 317 -1.44 6.08 14.06
N ARG A 318 -1.57 6.62 12.85
CA ARG A 318 -2.72 6.60 11.94
C ARG A 318 -2.32 7.27 10.64
N ASP A 319 -3.08 7.02 9.57
CA ASP A 319 -2.96 7.78 8.33
C ASP A 319 -3.42 9.23 8.52
N GLU A 320 -2.77 10.17 7.82
CA GLU A 320 -3.15 11.58 7.82
C GLU A 320 -4.46 11.86 7.06
N LEU A 321 -4.91 10.95 6.20
CA LEU A 321 -6.22 11.02 5.54
C LEU A 321 -7.37 11.20 6.55
N PHE A 322 -7.22 10.65 7.76
CA PHE A 322 -8.21 10.73 8.84
C PHE A 322 -8.00 11.94 9.79
N ASN A 323 -7.02 12.80 9.54
CA ASN A 323 -6.69 13.97 10.37
C ASN A 323 -6.96 15.32 9.69
N ILE A 324 -7.62 15.31 8.53
CA ILE A 324 -7.94 16.52 7.78
C ILE A 324 -8.75 17.52 8.62
N GLN A 325 -8.35 18.80 8.58
CA GLN A 325 -8.99 19.91 9.30
C GLN A 325 -9.99 20.67 8.46
#